data_AF-A0A1V5YNF9-F1
#
_entry.id   AF-A0A1V5YNF9-F1
#
_cell.length_a   1.000
_cell.length_b   1.000
_cell.length_c   1.000
_cell.angle_alpha   90.00
_cell.angle_beta   90.00
_cell.angle_gamma   90.00
#
_symmetry.space_group_name_H-M   'P 1'
#
loop_
_entity.id
_entity.type
_entity.pdbx_description
1 polymer ?
#
loop_
_entity_poly.entity_id
_entity_poly.type
_entity_poly.pdbx_seq_one_letter_code
_entity_poly.pdbx_strand_id
1 'polypeptide(L)'
;MPLANPDGHVNYTRVNANGWDLNRSFPTYSVDYLETWFDTGELGDTGRQPEVALLMQWHAAVPGALSANFHTGALVANYPYDNEPGIPSGAEAPSPDDDVFQYISLEYATRNPPMYNSPVFPQGIVNGSRWYSITGGMMDWNYRFLGCPEVTFELSNIKKPNWTYLPQLWLENRDAMYAYAETAHLGIRGLVLDRNTGEALWAKVRVADRDQPVFTAPLVGNYHRLLLPGTYNLAYEAPEYITYYRDGIPVQEGPAVRVNVTLSDGDLNYDGSVNSRDAQCAVDAVLGRKVTYDADVDGRGLSATDIQAIINRV
;
A
#
# COMPACT_ATOMS: atom_id res chain seq x y z
N MET A 1 -17.47 0.65 -3.02
CA MET A 1 -18.14 0.90 -4.32
C MET A 1 -18.83 -0.40 -4.76
N PRO A 2 -20.16 -0.42 -4.95
CA PRO A 2 -20.86 -1.68 -5.23
C PRO A 2 -20.65 -2.26 -6.64
N LEU A 3 -20.46 -1.43 -7.66
CA LEU A 3 -20.37 -1.87 -9.05
C LEU A 3 -19.52 -0.93 -9.90
N ALA A 4 -18.37 -1.40 -10.36
CA ALA A 4 -17.45 -0.63 -11.20
C ALA A 4 -17.84 -0.59 -12.69
N ASN A 5 -18.60 -1.58 -13.16
CA ASN A 5 -19.04 -1.69 -14.57
C ASN A 5 -20.57 -1.81 -14.69
N PRO A 6 -21.32 -0.72 -14.45
CA PRO A 6 -22.78 -0.73 -14.55
C PRO A 6 -23.28 -1.00 -15.99
N ASP A 7 -22.58 -0.50 -17.01
CA ASP A 7 -22.98 -0.70 -18.41
C ASP A 7 -22.85 -2.16 -18.83
N GLY A 8 -21.76 -2.83 -18.44
CA GLY A 8 -21.58 -4.26 -18.65
C GLY A 8 -22.65 -5.08 -17.94
N HIS A 9 -23.03 -4.68 -16.71
CA HIS A 9 -24.12 -5.34 -15.98
C HIS A 9 -25.45 -5.28 -16.74
N VAL A 10 -25.88 -4.09 -17.18
CA VAL A 10 -27.13 -3.89 -17.94
C VAL A 10 -27.10 -4.63 -19.28
N ASN A 11 -25.96 -4.63 -19.97
CA ASN A 11 -25.78 -5.29 -21.27
C ASN A 11 -25.45 -6.79 -21.14
N TYR A 12 -25.53 -7.35 -19.94
CA TYR A 12 -25.22 -8.75 -19.64
C TYR A 12 -23.83 -9.22 -20.08
N THR A 13 -22.85 -8.32 -20.16
CA THR A 13 -21.49 -8.60 -20.62
C THR A 13 -20.43 -8.35 -19.53
N ARG A 14 -19.24 -8.91 -19.73
CA ARG A 14 -18.07 -8.71 -18.85
C ARG A 14 -17.43 -7.34 -19.07
N VAL A 15 -17.36 -6.93 -20.34
CA VAL A 15 -16.67 -5.73 -20.78
C VAL A 15 -17.52 -4.47 -20.54
N ASN A 16 -16.91 -3.29 -20.56
CA ASN A 16 -17.68 -2.03 -20.49
C ASN A 16 -18.40 -1.71 -21.81
N ALA A 17 -19.07 -0.56 -21.89
CA ALA A 17 -19.81 -0.12 -23.08
C ALA A 17 -18.95 -0.04 -24.36
N ASN A 18 -17.63 0.19 -24.22
CA ASN A 18 -16.69 0.27 -25.33
C ASN A 18 -16.07 -1.09 -25.68
N GLY A 19 -16.47 -2.18 -25.03
CA GLY A 19 -15.95 -3.52 -25.30
C GLY A 19 -14.63 -3.85 -24.61
N TRP A 20 -14.19 -3.06 -23.63
CA TRP A 20 -12.93 -3.27 -22.90
C TRP A 20 -13.12 -4.07 -21.61
N ASP A 21 -12.17 -4.97 -21.32
CA ASP A 21 -12.08 -5.64 -20.03
C ASP A 21 -11.40 -4.69 -19.03
N LEU A 22 -12.16 -4.20 -18.04
CA LEU A 22 -11.66 -3.23 -17.08
C LEU A 22 -10.50 -3.78 -16.25
N ASN A 23 -10.49 -5.07 -15.92
CA ASN A 23 -9.40 -5.72 -15.19
C ASN A 23 -8.23 -6.16 -16.11
N ARG A 24 -8.13 -5.56 -17.30
CA ARG A 24 -6.98 -5.62 -18.23
C ARG A 24 -6.58 -4.23 -18.73
N SER A 25 -7.13 -3.19 -18.11
CA SER A 25 -7.07 -1.83 -18.62
C SER A 25 -6.33 -0.86 -17.69
N PHE A 26 -5.89 -1.30 -16.52
CA PHE A 26 -4.99 -0.51 -15.65
C PHE A 26 -3.58 -0.45 -16.23
N PRO A 27 -2.75 0.54 -15.80
CA PRO A 27 -1.34 0.55 -16.16
C PRO A 27 -0.63 -0.75 -15.78
N THR A 28 0.17 -1.29 -16.69
CA THR A 28 0.92 -2.54 -16.49
C THR A 28 2.34 -2.27 -16.03
N TYR A 29 2.75 -2.90 -14.93
CA TYR A 29 4.12 -2.79 -14.43
C TYR A 29 5.14 -3.31 -15.45
N SER A 30 6.27 -2.59 -15.52
CA SER A 30 7.37 -2.70 -16.48
C SER A 30 7.02 -2.43 -17.95
N VAL A 31 5.78 -2.06 -18.26
CA VAL A 31 5.37 -1.62 -19.61
C VAL A 31 4.99 -0.15 -19.58
N ASP A 32 4.05 0.21 -18.70
CA ASP A 32 3.52 1.57 -18.57
C ASP A 32 4.26 2.36 -17.48
N TYR A 33 4.83 1.70 -16.47
CA TYR A 33 5.57 2.33 -15.39
C TYR A 33 6.65 1.43 -14.78
N LEU A 34 7.71 2.06 -14.25
CA LEU A 34 8.74 1.44 -13.41
C LEU A 34 8.78 2.05 -12.00
N GLU A 35 8.29 3.28 -11.86
CA GLU A 35 8.30 4.06 -10.63
C GLU A 35 6.90 4.07 -9.99
N THR A 36 6.80 4.57 -8.76
CA THR A 36 5.54 4.66 -8.01
C THR A 36 4.87 6.02 -8.22
N TRP A 37 3.60 6.16 -7.80
CA TRP A 37 2.93 7.46 -7.88
C TRP A 37 3.63 8.54 -7.04
N PHE A 38 4.30 8.14 -5.95
CA PHE A 38 5.12 9.04 -5.15
C PHE A 38 6.26 9.67 -5.94
N ASP A 39 6.86 8.93 -6.86
CA ASP A 39 8.04 9.36 -7.59
C ASP A 39 7.69 10.33 -8.73
N THR A 40 6.56 10.09 -9.41
CA THR A 40 6.20 10.85 -10.62
C THR A 40 5.09 11.89 -10.39
N GLY A 41 4.19 11.65 -9.44
CA GLY A 41 2.95 12.42 -9.27
C GLY A 41 1.92 12.22 -10.41
N GLU A 42 2.23 11.42 -11.43
CA GLU A 42 1.39 11.22 -12.62
C GLU A 42 0.65 9.87 -12.55
N LEU A 43 -0.68 9.87 -12.62
CA LEU A 43 -1.46 8.63 -12.47
C LEU A 43 -1.47 7.72 -13.71
N GLY A 44 -1.24 8.27 -14.91
CA GLY A 44 -1.36 7.51 -16.16
C GLY A 44 -2.81 7.14 -16.53
N ASP A 45 -3.78 7.92 -16.05
CA ASP A 45 -5.23 7.75 -16.24
C ASP A 45 -5.74 8.35 -17.57
N THR A 46 -4.97 9.25 -18.19
CA THR A 46 -5.33 9.90 -19.46
C THR A 46 -5.52 8.88 -20.59
N GLY A 47 -6.66 8.96 -21.28
CA GLY A 47 -7.00 8.09 -22.41
C GLY A 47 -7.45 6.67 -22.03
N ARG A 48 -7.53 6.35 -20.74
CA ARG A 48 -8.08 5.07 -20.24
C ARG A 48 -9.62 5.07 -20.33
N GLN A 49 -10.22 3.89 -20.14
CA GLN A 49 -11.67 3.79 -20.02
C GLN A 49 -12.16 4.64 -18.83
N PRO A 50 -13.33 5.30 -18.94
CA PRO A 50 -13.79 6.24 -17.92
C PRO A 50 -13.90 5.60 -16.53
N GLU A 51 -14.33 4.34 -16.46
CA GLU A 51 -14.39 3.60 -15.20
C GLU A 51 -13.00 3.42 -14.59
N VAL A 52 -12.01 3.02 -15.40
CA VAL A 52 -10.63 2.81 -14.94
C VAL A 52 -10.00 4.11 -14.48
N ALA A 53 -10.15 5.19 -15.25
CA ALA A 53 -9.61 6.50 -14.88
C ALA A 53 -10.21 7.00 -13.55
N LEU A 54 -11.54 6.87 -13.37
CA LEU A 54 -12.21 7.26 -12.13
C LEU A 54 -11.78 6.41 -10.93
N LEU A 55 -11.57 5.11 -11.13
CA LEU A 55 -11.01 4.23 -10.10
C LEU A 55 -9.60 4.67 -9.72
N MET A 56 -8.75 4.94 -10.70
CA MET A 56 -7.38 5.38 -10.46
C MET A 56 -7.35 6.69 -9.67
N GLN A 57 -8.15 7.67 -10.08
CA GLN A 57 -8.29 8.95 -9.39
C GLN A 57 -8.84 8.78 -7.97
N TRP A 58 -9.82 7.89 -7.77
CA TRP A 58 -10.39 7.63 -6.45
C TRP A 58 -9.38 7.00 -5.49
N HIS A 59 -8.66 5.98 -5.94
CA HIS A 59 -7.61 5.32 -5.14
C HIS A 59 -6.45 6.27 -4.80
N ALA A 60 -6.11 7.19 -5.70
CA ALA A 60 -5.12 8.23 -5.46
C ALA A 60 -5.60 9.29 -4.46
N ALA A 61 -6.86 9.72 -4.57
CA ALA A 61 -7.43 10.75 -3.71
C ALA A 61 -7.71 10.25 -2.28
N VAL A 62 -7.98 8.95 -2.12
CA VAL A 62 -8.23 8.31 -0.82
C VAL A 62 -7.36 7.06 -0.70
N PRO A 63 -6.05 7.21 -0.41
CA PRO A 63 -5.15 6.08 -0.28
C PRO A 63 -5.61 5.15 0.85
N GLY A 64 -6.08 3.96 0.48
CA GLY A 64 -6.53 2.95 1.42
C GLY A 64 -5.35 2.25 2.12
N ALA A 65 -5.56 1.83 3.36
CA ALA A 65 -4.64 0.91 4.04
C ALA A 65 -4.78 -0.53 3.52
N LEU A 66 -5.95 -0.85 2.95
CA LEU A 66 -6.34 -2.15 2.44
C LEU A 66 -7.47 -1.95 1.42
N SER A 67 -7.46 -2.73 0.35
CA SER A 67 -8.51 -2.77 -0.67
C SER A 67 -8.93 -4.20 -0.98
N ALA A 68 -10.10 -4.38 -1.57
CA ALA A 68 -10.52 -5.65 -2.15
C ALA A 68 -11.38 -5.40 -3.39
N ASN A 69 -11.21 -6.25 -4.40
CA ASN A 69 -12.09 -6.29 -5.56
C ASN A 69 -12.79 -7.66 -5.65
N PHE A 70 -14.08 -7.65 -6.01
CA PHE A 70 -14.95 -8.82 -5.94
C PHE A 70 -15.31 -9.32 -7.33
N HIS A 71 -15.05 -10.59 -7.56
CA HIS A 71 -15.21 -11.28 -8.83
C HIS A 71 -16.06 -12.56 -8.67
N THR A 72 -16.40 -13.16 -9.81
CA THR A 72 -17.04 -14.48 -9.87
C THR A 72 -16.57 -15.23 -11.11
N GLY A 73 -16.62 -16.56 -11.04
CA GLY A 73 -16.07 -17.48 -12.04
C GLY A 73 -15.21 -18.58 -11.42
N ALA A 74 -14.78 -18.38 -10.17
CA ALA A 74 -14.16 -19.36 -9.30
C ALA A 74 -14.60 -19.14 -7.84
N LEU A 75 -14.05 -19.92 -6.92
CA LEU A 75 -14.23 -19.74 -5.48
C LEU A 75 -12.86 -19.80 -4.78
N VAL A 76 -12.22 -18.63 -4.64
CA VAL A 76 -10.85 -18.49 -4.13
C VAL A 76 -10.53 -17.03 -3.78
N ALA A 77 -9.64 -16.80 -2.81
CA ALA A 77 -8.97 -15.52 -2.63
C ALA A 77 -7.66 -15.48 -3.44
N ASN A 78 -7.61 -14.63 -4.46
CA ASN A 78 -6.48 -14.44 -5.35
C ASN A 78 -5.64 -13.24 -4.91
N TYR A 79 -4.38 -13.46 -4.58
CA TYR A 79 -3.48 -12.42 -4.06
C TYR A 79 -2.28 -12.15 -4.98
N PRO A 80 -1.65 -10.96 -4.88
CA PRO A 80 -0.54 -10.58 -5.72
C PRO A 80 0.67 -11.52 -5.70
N TYR A 81 1.47 -11.55 -6.75
CA TYR A 81 1.23 -10.84 -8.01
C TYR A 81 0.38 -11.66 -8.99
N ASP A 82 -0.50 -10.97 -9.72
CA ASP A 82 -1.11 -11.51 -10.93
C ASP A 82 -0.08 -11.67 -12.06
N ASN A 83 0.92 -10.78 -12.14
CA ASN A 83 2.03 -10.93 -13.07
C ASN A 83 3.33 -10.30 -12.55
N GLU A 84 4.45 -10.98 -12.80
CA GLU A 84 5.81 -10.44 -12.65
C GLU A 84 6.59 -10.72 -13.94
N PRO A 85 7.20 -9.69 -14.56
CA PRO A 85 8.07 -9.86 -15.73
C PRO A 85 9.10 -10.98 -15.56
N GLY A 86 9.16 -11.89 -16.53
CA GLY A 86 10.08 -13.03 -16.52
C GLY A 86 9.56 -14.26 -15.77
N ILE A 87 8.44 -14.16 -15.04
CA ILE A 87 7.78 -15.30 -14.42
C ILE A 87 6.66 -15.81 -15.35
N PRO A 88 6.68 -17.10 -15.75
CA PRO A 88 5.65 -17.64 -16.62
C PRO A 88 4.33 -17.87 -15.88
N SER A 89 3.22 -17.77 -16.60
CA SER A 89 1.89 -18.14 -16.10
C SER A 89 1.87 -19.58 -15.61
N GLY A 90 1.27 -19.78 -14.44
CA GLY A 90 1.28 -21.05 -13.71
C GLY A 90 2.46 -21.20 -12.74
N ALA A 91 3.40 -20.24 -12.68
CA ALA A 91 4.43 -20.17 -11.64
C ALA A 91 4.10 -19.09 -10.61
N GLU A 92 4.53 -19.30 -9.37
CA GLU A 92 4.37 -18.31 -8.30
C GLU A 92 5.20 -17.06 -8.57
N ALA A 93 4.56 -15.91 -8.42
CA ALA A 93 5.18 -14.59 -8.44
C ALA A 93 4.93 -13.91 -7.09
N PRO A 94 5.67 -14.28 -6.04
CA PRO A 94 5.47 -13.72 -4.70
C PRO A 94 5.83 -12.23 -4.69
N SER A 95 5.07 -11.45 -3.93
CA SER A 95 5.36 -10.03 -3.72
C SER A 95 6.33 -9.81 -2.56
N PRO A 96 6.91 -8.61 -2.38
CA PRO A 96 7.69 -8.29 -1.17
C PRO A 96 6.91 -8.44 0.14
N ASP A 97 5.57 -8.45 0.08
CA ASP A 97 4.66 -8.62 1.22
C ASP A 97 3.86 -9.94 1.14
N ASP A 98 4.41 -10.97 0.52
CA ASP A 98 3.73 -12.25 0.26
C ASP A 98 3.15 -12.90 1.55
N ASP A 99 3.87 -12.80 2.67
CA ASP A 99 3.40 -13.29 3.97
C ASP A 99 2.14 -12.57 4.47
N VAL A 100 2.09 -11.25 4.32
CA VAL A 100 0.93 -10.42 4.66
C VAL A 100 -0.22 -10.77 3.72
N PHE A 101 0.03 -10.91 2.42
CA PHE A 101 -1.00 -11.25 1.44
C PHE A 101 -1.61 -12.63 1.69
N GLN A 102 -0.79 -13.63 1.99
CA GLN A 102 -1.27 -14.95 2.39
C GLN A 102 -2.12 -14.87 3.67
N TYR A 103 -1.66 -14.14 4.69
CA TYR A 103 -2.39 -13.96 5.94
C TYR A 103 -3.75 -13.30 5.74
N ILE A 104 -3.82 -12.13 5.10
CA ILE A 104 -5.09 -11.42 4.90
C ILE A 104 -6.05 -12.19 3.98
N SER A 105 -5.54 -12.95 3.01
CA SER A 105 -6.35 -13.84 2.18
C SER A 105 -6.93 -15.00 2.98
N LEU A 106 -6.15 -15.58 3.89
CA LEU A 106 -6.61 -16.64 4.80
C LEU A 106 -7.64 -16.12 5.80
N GLU A 107 -7.52 -14.88 6.29
CA GLU A 107 -8.53 -14.29 7.19
C GLU A 107 -9.93 -14.28 6.54
N TYR A 108 -10.00 -14.02 5.23
CA TYR A 108 -11.23 -14.17 4.47
C TYR A 108 -11.60 -15.64 4.26
N ALA A 109 -10.70 -16.43 3.67
CA ALA A 109 -10.99 -17.78 3.22
C ALA A 109 -11.44 -18.67 4.39
N THR A 110 -10.76 -18.65 5.53
CA THR A 110 -11.10 -19.44 6.73
C THR A 110 -12.49 -19.18 7.28
N ARG A 111 -13.05 -17.99 7.03
CA ARG A 111 -14.41 -17.58 7.44
C ARG A 111 -15.45 -17.73 6.32
N ASN A 112 -15.04 -18.19 5.15
CA ASN A 112 -15.90 -18.69 4.09
C ASN A 112 -15.65 -20.21 3.94
N PRO A 113 -16.38 -21.08 4.67
CA PRO A 113 -16.09 -22.52 4.66
C PRO A 113 -16.11 -23.18 3.28
N PRO A 114 -17.03 -22.83 2.35
CA PRO A 114 -16.95 -23.32 0.97
C PRO A 114 -15.63 -22.96 0.25
N MET A 115 -15.10 -21.76 0.46
CA MET A 115 -13.83 -21.32 -0.11
C MET A 115 -12.64 -22.03 0.54
N TYR A 116 -12.57 -22.06 1.88
CA TYR A 116 -11.47 -22.70 2.61
C TYR A 116 -11.31 -24.20 2.28
N ASN A 117 -12.44 -24.90 2.15
CA ASN A 117 -12.49 -26.33 1.84
C ASN A 117 -12.47 -26.61 0.33
N SER A 118 -11.95 -25.67 -0.48
CA SER A 118 -11.86 -25.85 -1.92
C SER A 118 -11.02 -27.09 -2.27
N PRO A 119 -11.53 -27.97 -3.16
CA PRO A 119 -10.77 -29.14 -3.61
C PRO A 119 -9.69 -28.79 -4.64
N VAL A 120 -9.69 -27.55 -5.16
CA VAL A 120 -8.79 -27.09 -6.22
C VAL A 120 -7.72 -26.14 -5.67
N PHE A 121 -8.11 -25.28 -4.73
CA PHE A 121 -7.24 -24.28 -4.14
C PHE A 121 -7.00 -24.63 -2.67
N PRO A 122 -5.82 -25.16 -2.30
CA PRO A 122 -5.51 -25.47 -0.91
C PRO A 122 -5.79 -24.26 -0.01
N GLN A 123 -6.57 -24.48 1.06
CA GLN A 123 -6.99 -23.44 2.01
C GLN A 123 -7.78 -22.27 1.41
N GLY A 124 -8.22 -22.38 0.15
CA GLY A 124 -9.04 -21.37 -0.51
C GLY A 124 -8.29 -20.11 -0.95
N ILE A 125 -6.96 -20.13 -1.02
CA ILE A 125 -6.14 -18.99 -1.47
C ILE A 125 -5.24 -19.39 -2.64
N VAL A 126 -4.83 -18.42 -3.46
CA VAL A 126 -3.89 -18.65 -4.57
C VAL A 126 -3.12 -17.38 -4.96
N ASN A 127 -1.82 -17.50 -5.25
CA ASN A 127 -1.07 -16.45 -5.92
C ASN A 127 -1.57 -16.28 -7.36
N GLY A 128 -1.77 -15.05 -7.81
CA GLY A 128 -2.40 -14.77 -9.11
C GLY A 128 -1.69 -15.38 -10.30
N SER A 129 -0.38 -15.17 -10.40
CA SER A 129 0.45 -15.74 -11.46
C SER A 129 0.44 -17.27 -11.43
N ARG A 130 0.42 -17.88 -10.24
CA ARG A 130 0.34 -19.33 -10.05
C ARG A 130 -0.98 -19.91 -10.56
N TRP A 131 -2.07 -19.18 -10.44
CA TRP A 131 -3.36 -19.59 -11.01
C TRP A 131 -3.36 -19.39 -12.54
N TYR A 132 -3.20 -18.14 -12.99
CA TYR A 132 -2.95 -17.76 -14.36
C TYR A 132 -2.55 -16.28 -14.43
N SER A 133 -1.48 -15.94 -15.14
CA SER A 133 -1.03 -14.56 -15.20
C SER A 133 -1.97 -13.64 -15.98
N ILE A 134 -2.12 -12.41 -15.49
CA ILE A 134 -2.85 -11.33 -16.17
C ILE A 134 -2.05 -10.03 -16.07
N THR A 135 -2.15 -9.17 -17.09
CA THR A 135 -1.60 -7.81 -17.06
C THR A 135 -2.71 -6.78 -17.06
N GLY A 136 -2.40 -5.56 -16.59
CA GLY A 136 -3.37 -4.46 -16.50
C GLY A 136 -4.50 -4.70 -15.50
N GLY A 137 -4.26 -5.52 -14.48
CA GLY A 137 -5.19 -5.75 -13.37
C GLY A 137 -5.13 -4.63 -12.33
N MET A 138 -6.26 -4.37 -11.67
CA MET A 138 -6.36 -3.33 -10.62
C MET A 138 -5.54 -3.69 -9.38
N MET A 139 -5.51 -4.98 -9.03
CA MET A 139 -4.88 -5.50 -7.82
C MET A 139 -3.37 -5.20 -7.77
N ASP A 140 -2.63 -5.61 -8.82
CA ASP A 140 -1.20 -5.35 -8.94
C ASP A 140 -0.91 -3.85 -9.07
N TRP A 141 -1.76 -3.08 -9.78
CA TRP A 141 -1.60 -1.63 -9.90
C TRP A 141 -1.74 -0.94 -8.54
N ASN A 142 -2.75 -1.28 -7.74
CA ASN A 142 -2.95 -0.70 -6.40
C ASN A 142 -1.75 -0.93 -5.48
N TYR A 143 -1.19 -2.14 -5.48
CA TYR A 143 -0.07 -2.45 -4.61
C TYR A 143 1.26 -1.88 -5.12
N ARG A 144 1.63 -2.10 -6.39
CA ARG A 144 2.92 -1.63 -6.93
C ARG A 144 2.98 -0.10 -7.03
N PHE A 145 1.91 0.51 -7.52
CA PHE A 145 1.92 1.93 -7.88
C PHE A 145 1.51 2.85 -6.73
N LEU A 146 0.52 2.45 -5.93
CA LEU A 146 -0.01 3.24 -4.81
C LEU A 146 0.37 2.70 -3.43
N GLY A 147 1.03 1.55 -3.33
CA GLY A 147 1.39 0.94 -2.05
C GLY A 147 0.20 0.43 -1.24
N CYS A 148 -0.99 0.28 -1.86
CA CYS A 148 -2.20 -0.21 -1.21
C CYS A 148 -2.36 -1.72 -1.47
N PRO A 149 -2.29 -2.59 -0.44
CA PRO A 149 -2.56 -4.01 -0.62
C PRO A 149 -4.00 -4.25 -1.06
N GLU A 150 -4.18 -4.95 -2.17
CA GLU A 150 -5.48 -5.38 -2.67
C GLU A 150 -5.51 -6.89 -2.89
N VAL A 151 -6.64 -7.52 -2.56
CA VAL A 151 -6.92 -8.93 -2.85
C VAL A 151 -8.14 -9.04 -3.75
N THR A 152 -8.09 -9.96 -4.72
CA THR A 152 -9.22 -10.29 -5.60
C THR A 152 -9.98 -11.48 -5.02
N PHE A 153 -11.22 -11.29 -4.58
CA PHE A 153 -12.04 -12.38 -4.06
C PHE A 153 -13.00 -12.91 -5.13
N GLU A 154 -12.82 -14.16 -5.55
CA GLU A 154 -13.74 -14.89 -6.41
C GLU A 154 -14.82 -15.55 -5.54
N LEU A 155 -16.05 -15.03 -5.61
CA LEU A 155 -17.10 -15.34 -4.63
C LEU A 155 -17.99 -16.53 -5.00
N SER A 156 -17.90 -17.02 -6.24
CA SER A 156 -18.80 -18.05 -6.76
C SER A 156 -18.27 -18.63 -8.08
N ASN A 157 -18.30 -19.96 -8.20
CA ASN A 157 -18.01 -20.66 -9.46
C ASN A 157 -19.00 -20.30 -10.58
N ILE A 158 -20.21 -19.84 -10.23
CA ILE A 158 -21.22 -19.38 -11.18
C ILE A 158 -21.12 -17.85 -11.27
N LYS A 159 -20.79 -17.32 -12.46
CA LYS A 159 -20.61 -15.88 -12.70
C LYS A 159 -21.85 -15.03 -12.42
N LYS A 160 -23.03 -15.59 -12.67
CA LYS A 160 -24.33 -14.94 -12.45
C LYS A 160 -25.25 -15.93 -11.74
N PRO A 161 -25.07 -16.14 -10.42
CA PRO A 161 -25.92 -17.06 -9.69
C PRO A 161 -27.37 -16.57 -9.72
N ASN A 162 -28.33 -17.49 -9.65
CA ASN A 162 -29.74 -17.10 -9.55
C ASN A 162 -29.95 -16.28 -8.27
N TRP A 163 -30.80 -15.24 -8.34
CA TRP A 163 -31.05 -14.33 -7.23
C TRP A 163 -31.48 -15.03 -5.93
N THR A 164 -32.09 -16.22 -6.04
CA THR A 164 -32.46 -17.08 -4.91
C THR A 164 -31.27 -17.52 -4.03
N TYR A 165 -30.04 -17.52 -4.56
CA TYR A 165 -28.82 -17.84 -3.81
C TYR A 165 -28.19 -16.64 -3.10
N LEU A 166 -28.62 -15.40 -3.38
CA LEU A 166 -28.02 -14.21 -2.78
C LEU A 166 -28.04 -14.21 -1.23
N PRO A 167 -29.11 -14.64 -0.54
CA PRO A 167 -29.09 -14.73 0.92
C PRO A 167 -28.02 -15.69 1.45
N GLN A 168 -27.80 -16.81 0.76
CA GLN A 168 -26.76 -17.78 1.13
C GLN A 168 -25.37 -17.21 0.89
N LEU A 169 -25.12 -16.61 -0.29
CA LEU A 169 -23.85 -15.96 -0.60
C LEU A 169 -23.52 -14.87 0.42
N TRP A 170 -24.51 -14.09 0.86
CA TRP A 170 -24.31 -13.12 1.93
C TRP A 170 -23.88 -13.79 3.23
N LEU A 171 -24.59 -14.83 3.67
CA LEU A 171 -24.26 -15.54 4.91
C LEU A 171 -22.87 -16.20 4.87
N GLU A 172 -22.45 -16.70 3.72
CA GLU A 172 -21.12 -17.31 3.52
C GLU A 172 -19.98 -16.30 3.53
N ASN A 173 -20.24 -15.04 3.14
CA ASN A 173 -19.20 -14.02 2.97
C ASN A 173 -19.21 -12.93 4.04
N ARG A 174 -20.31 -12.73 4.77
CA ARG A 174 -20.45 -11.62 5.74
C ARG A 174 -19.30 -11.59 6.75
N ASP A 175 -19.06 -12.70 7.43
CA ASP A 175 -18.05 -12.76 8.50
C ASP A 175 -16.63 -12.73 7.92
N ALA A 176 -16.44 -13.27 6.71
CA ALA A 176 -15.19 -13.18 5.97
C ALA A 176 -14.84 -11.74 5.54
N MET A 177 -15.84 -10.98 5.06
CA MET A 177 -15.66 -9.58 4.70
C MET A 177 -15.31 -8.72 5.91
N TYR A 178 -15.93 -8.96 7.07
CA TYR A 178 -15.58 -8.25 8.31
C TYR A 178 -14.16 -8.57 8.75
N ALA A 179 -13.79 -9.84 8.82
CA ALA A 179 -12.44 -10.22 9.23
C ALA A 179 -11.36 -9.68 8.30
N TYR A 180 -11.59 -9.71 6.98
CA TYR A 180 -10.68 -9.08 6.03
C TYR A 180 -10.55 -7.58 6.30
N ALA A 181 -11.67 -6.86 6.47
CA ALA A 181 -11.64 -5.44 6.77
C ALA A 181 -10.92 -5.11 8.09
N GLU A 182 -11.04 -5.97 9.11
CA GLU A 182 -10.32 -5.82 10.38
C GLU A 182 -8.80 -5.89 10.21
N THR A 183 -8.28 -6.61 9.19
CA THR A 183 -6.84 -6.68 8.92
C THR A 183 -6.24 -5.33 8.49
N ALA A 184 -7.06 -4.35 8.09
CA ALA A 184 -6.62 -2.98 7.82
C ALA A 184 -6.01 -2.29 9.06
N HIS A 185 -6.18 -2.88 10.24
CA HIS A 185 -5.65 -2.39 11.51
C HIS A 185 -4.37 -3.09 11.97
N LEU A 186 -3.72 -3.91 11.14
CA LEU A 186 -2.46 -4.58 11.51
C LEU A 186 -1.22 -3.69 11.25
N GLY A 187 -0.08 -4.10 11.81
CA GLY A 187 1.23 -3.54 11.47
C GLY A 187 1.57 -2.22 12.15
N ILE A 188 1.95 -1.22 11.36
CA ILE A 188 2.41 0.10 11.82
C ILE A 188 1.59 1.19 11.14
N ARG A 189 1.23 2.23 11.87
CA ARG A 189 0.60 3.43 11.31
C ARG A 189 1.09 4.69 11.99
N GLY A 190 0.87 5.84 11.38
CA GLY A 190 1.23 7.10 12.03
C GLY A 190 1.02 8.30 11.16
N LEU A 191 1.64 9.40 11.55
CA LEU A 191 1.73 10.65 10.79
C LEU A 191 3.20 10.92 10.43
N VAL A 192 3.43 11.46 9.25
CA VAL A 192 4.70 12.09 8.86
C VAL A 192 4.44 13.57 8.64
N LEU A 193 5.06 14.40 9.47
CA LEU A 193 4.85 15.85 9.50
C LEU A 193 6.17 16.59 9.32
N ASP A 194 6.08 17.83 8.88
CA ASP A 194 7.18 18.79 8.94
C ASP A 194 7.51 19.10 10.42
N ARG A 195 8.79 19.06 10.79
CA ARG A 195 9.25 19.31 12.16
C ARG A 195 9.04 20.76 12.62
N ASN A 196 9.12 21.70 11.69
CA ASN A 196 9.12 23.13 11.95
C ASN A 196 7.71 23.71 11.92
N THR A 197 6.91 23.33 10.92
CA THR A 197 5.55 23.86 10.69
C THR A 197 4.46 22.96 11.27
N GLY A 198 4.75 21.66 11.45
CA GLY A 198 3.76 20.65 11.82
C GLY A 198 2.80 20.27 10.69
N GLU A 199 3.03 20.75 9.47
CA GLU A 199 2.22 20.43 8.30
C GLU A 199 2.40 18.97 7.85
N ALA A 200 1.39 18.43 7.18
CA ALA A 200 1.43 17.09 6.63
C ALA A 200 2.43 16.98 5.46
N LEU A 201 3.23 15.92 5.44
CA LEU A 201 4.16 15.67 4.34
C LEU A 201 3.66 14.56 3.42
N TRP A 202 3.86 14.75 2.12
CA TRP A 202 3.86 13.67 1.13
C TRP A 202 5.16 12.90 1.27
N ALA A 203 5.08 11.70 1.87
CA ALA A 203 6.24 10.93 2.28
C ALA A 203 6.11 9.47 1.87
N LYS A 204 7.25 8.88 1.54
CA LYS A 204 7.47 7.46 1.30
C LYS A 204 7.94 6.81 2.59
N VAL A 205 7.32 5.70 2.96
CA VAL A 205 7.65 4.90 4.14
C VAL A 205 8.07 3.51 3.69
N ARG A 206 9.32 3.16 3.92
CA ARG A 206 9.92 1.88 3.51
C ARG A 206 10.33 1.08 4.72
N VAL A 207 10.11 -0.23 4.67
CA VAL A 207 10.62 -1.18 5.66
C VAL A 207 11.95 -1.72 5.14
N ALA A 208 12.98 -1.75 5.96
CA ALA A 208 14.35 -2.02 5.50
C ALA A 208 14.54 -3.38 4.78
N ASP A 209 13.71 -4.38 5.11
CA ASP A 209 13.74 -5.73 4.52
C ASP A 209 12.62 -5.96 3.49
N ARG A 210 11.89 -4.91 3.09
CA ARG A 210 10.83 -5.00 2.07
C ARG A 210 10.94 -3.89 1.04
N ASP A 211 11.04 -4.29 -0.22
CA ASP A 211 11.25 -3.37 -1.33
C ASP A 211 10.02 -2.50 -1.65
N GLN A 212 8.81 -2.96 -1.33
CA GLN A 212 7.59 -2.19 -1.58
C GLN A 212 7.36 -1.12 -0.47
N PRO A 213 7.37 0.18 -0.81
CA PRO A 213 7.01 1.23 0.12
C PRO A 213 5.49 1.42 0.19
N VAL A 214 5.07 2.18 1.22
CA VAL A 214 3.74 2.80 1.30
C VAL A 214 3.90 4.33 1.37
N PHE A 215 2.80 5.05 1.16
CA PHE A 215 2.83 6.51 1.09
C PHE A 215 1.85 7.13 2.08
N THR A 216 2.15 8.36 2.49
CA THR A 216 1.23 9.15 3.32
C THR A 216 0.08 9.70 2.49
N ALA A 217 -1.09 9.94 3.10
CA ALA A 217 -2.12 10.72 2.43
C ALA A 217 -1.72 12.22 2.44
N PRO A 218 -1.76 12.94 1.30
CA PRO A 218 -1.26 14.32 1.21
C PRO A 218 -1.93 15.32 2.17
N LEU A 219 -3.22 15.12 2.48
CA LEU A 219 -4.00 16.07 3.25
C LEU A 219 -3.73 16.04 4.77
N VAL A 220 -3.26 14.91 5.28
CA VAL A 220 -3.14 14.67 6.73
C VAL A 220 -1.83 14.03 7.14
N GLY A 221 -1.02 13.56 6.18
CA GLY A 221 0.29 12.96 6.42
C GLY A 221 0.21 11.56 7.04
N ASN A 222 -0.97 10.93 7.06
CA ASN A 222 -1.13 9.63 7.68
C ASN A 222 -0.68 8.50 6.76
N TYR A 223 -0.03 7.48 7.31
CA TYR A 223 0.36 6.27 6.58
C TYR A 223 -0.10 5.01 7.34
N HIS A 224 -0.23 3.92 6.60
CA HIS A 224 -0.49 2.59 7.14
C HIS A 224 0.43 1.60 6.43
N ARG A 225 1.15 0.79 7.20
CA ARG A 225 2.03 -0.27 6.71
C ARG A 225 1.60 -1.57 7.36
N LEU A 226 0.83 -2.37 6.63
CA LEU A 226 0.43 -3.71 7.09
C LEU A 226 1.66 -4.59 7.22
N LEU A 227 1.84 -5.16 8.41
CA LEU A 227 2.93 -6.06 8.77
C LEU A 227 2.40 -7.08 9.77
N LEU A 228 2.93 -8.29 9.71
CA LEU A 228 2.67 -9.33 10.70
C LEU A 228 3.53 -9.09 11.96
N PRO A 229 3.30 -9.84 13.06
CA PRO A 229 4.12 -9.71 14.26
C PRO A 229 5.61 -9.90 13.97
N GLY A 230 6.44 -8.99 14.46
CA GLY A 230 7.85 -8.90 14.10
C GLY A 230 8.52 -7.65 14.68
N THR A 231 9.78 -7.43 14.33
CA THR A 231 10.51 -6.20 14.70
C THR A 231 11.08 -5.57 13.45
N TYR A 232 10.76 -4.32 13.20
CA TYR A 232 11.00 -3.67 11.90
C TYR A 232 11.78 -2.36 12.04
N ASN A 233 12.56 -2.08 11.00
CA ASN A 233 13.28 -0.81 10.82
C ASN A 233 12.63 -0.07 9.66
N LEU A 234 12.20 1.16 9.89
CA LEU A 234 11.52 1.99 8.90
C LEU A 234 12.37 3.20 8.52
N ALA A 235 12.35 3.53 7.23
CA ALA A 235 12.87 4.79 6.69
C ALA A 235 11.70 5.64 6.17
N TYR A 236 11.75 6.94 6.46
CA TYR A 236 10.76 7.94 6.09
C TYR A 236 11.43 8.98 5.21
N GLU A 237 10.94 9.15 3.99
CA GLU A 237 11.55 9.99 2.95
C GLU A 237 10.50 10.95 2.40
N ALA A 238 10.82 12.24 2.30
CA ALA A 238 10.00 13.24 1.62
C ALA A 238 10.89 14.16 0.78
N PRO A 239 10.43 14.68 -0.36
CA PRO A 239 11.21 15.61 -1.17
C PRO A 239 11.66 16.82 -0.35
N GLU A 240 12.93 17.22 -0.44
CA GLU A 240 13.55 18.31 0.33
C GLU A 240 13.76 18.06 1.83
N TYR A 241 13.47 16.87 2.36
CA TYR A 241 13.70 16.52 3.76
C TYR A 241 14.85 15.52 3.92
N ILE A 242 15.48 15.56 5.10
CA ILE A 242 16.46 14.55 5.53
C ILE A 242 15.70 13.25 5.85
N THR A 243 16.17 12.13 5.30
CA THR A 243 15.62 10.80 5.59
C THR A 243 15.70 10.52 7.08
N TYR A 244 14.56 10.17 7.68
CA TYR A 244 14.47 9.81 9.09
C TYR A 244 14.31 8.30 9.26
N TYR A 245 14.93 7.74 10.29
CA TYR A 245 14.90 6.32 10.58
C TYR A 245 14.24 6.05 11.93
N ARG A 246 13.48 4.97 12.00
CA ARG A 246 13.03 4.37 13.27
C ARG A 246 13.35 2.89 13.26
N ASP A 247 14.32 2.51 14.07
CA ASP A 247 14.78 1.14 14.17
C ASP A 247 14.13 0.42 15.37
N GLY A 248 13.94 -0.89 15.26
CA GLY A 248 13.50 -1.75 16.37
C GLY A 248 12.03 -1.60 16.77
N ILE A 249 11.12 -1.26 15.84
CA ILE A 249 9.69 -1.12 16.15
C ILE A 249 9.07 -2.52 16.35
N PRO A 250 8.56 -2.86 17.54
CA PRO A 250 7.97 -4.17 17.79
C PRO A 250 6.49 -4.18 17.37
N VAL A 251 6.15 -4.96 16.36
CA VAL A 251 4.76 -5.24 15.95
C VAL A 251 4.30 -6.52 16.63
N GLN A 252 3.13 -6.47 17.26
CA GLN A 252 2.49 -7.60 17.95
C GLN A 252 1.20 -7.98 17.23
N GLU A 253 0.59 -9.10 17.64
CA GLU A 253 -0.77 -9.43 17.21
C GLU A 253 -1.76 -8.33 17.66
N GLY A 254 -2.73 -8.02 16.80
CA GLY A 254 -3.76 -7.04 17.07
C GLY A 254 -3.50 -5.66 16.46
N PRO A 255 -3.95 -4.57 17.11
CA PRO A 255 -3.95 -3.23 16.51
C PRO A 255 -2.55 -2.69 16.20
N ALA A 256 -2.47 -1.93 15.11
CA ALA A 256 -1.24 -1.36 14.59
C ALA A 256 -0.57 -0.43 15.60
N VAL A 257 0.75 -0.57 15.70
CA VAL A 257 1.58 0.31 16.53
C VAL A 257 1.59 1.70 15.92
N ARG A 258 1.35 2.72 16.76
CA ARG A 258 1.37 4.11 16.31
C ARG A 258 2.79 4.68 16.38
N VAL A 259 3.35 5.06 15.24
CA VAL A 259 4.67 5.68 15.10
C VAL A 259 4.54 6.98 14.31
N ASN A 260 4.44 8.11 15.00
CA ASN A 260 4.47 9.42 14.36
C ASN A 260 5.93 9.88 14.21
N VAL A 261 6.25 10.54 13.10
CA VAL A 261 7.58 11.06 12.78
C VAL A 261 7.47 12.51 12.30
N THR A 262 8.45 13.32 12.65
CA THR A 262 8.63 14.69 12.15
C THR A 262 9.95 14.81 11.39
N LEU A 263 9.89 15.12 10.10
CA LEU A 263 11.06 15.25 9.23
C LEU A 263 11.64 16.67 9.30
N SER A 264 12.98 16.75 9.27
CA SER A 264 13.72 18.01 9.22
C SER A 264 14.12 18.30 7.78
N ASP A 265 13.89 19.53 7.31
CA ASP A 265 14.41 20.03 6.03
C ASP A 265 15.89 20.48 6.11
N GLY A 266 16.40 20.63 7.34
CA GLY A 266 17.77 21.03 7.66
C GLY A 266 17.86 22.41 8.32
N ASP A 267 16.78 23.19 8.36
CA ASP A 267 16.72 24.47 9.05
C ASP A 267 16.44 24.24 10.54
N LEU A 268 17.50 24.22 11.34
CA LEU A 268 17.41 23.98 12.79
C LEU A 268 17.09 25.25 13.57
N ASN A 269 17.39 26.41 12.99
CA ASN A 269 17.27 27.69 13.67
C ASN A 269 15.98 28.46 13.31
N TYR A 270 15.20 27.93 12.37
CA TYR A 270 13.90 28.42 11.91
C TYR A 270 13.98 29.79 11.22
N ASP A 271 15.09 30.11 10.55
CA ASP A 271 15.27 31.36 9.78
C ASP A 271 14.80 31.26 8.32
N GLY A 272 14.33 30.09 7.90
CA GLY A 272 13.85 29.80 6.55
C GLY A 272 14.96 29.46 5.55
N SER A 273 16.19 29.20 6.01
CA SER A 273 17.31 28.86 5.14
C SER A 273 18.25 27.83 5.77
N VAL A 274 18.58 26.78 5.01
CA VAL A 274 19.60 25.81 5.42
C VAL A 274 20.98 26.34 5.07
N ASN A 275 21.79 26.67 6.08
CA ASN A 275 23.09 27.28 5.87
C ASN A 275 24.13 26.87 6.93
N SER A 276 25.31 27.50 6.91
CA SER A 276 26.40 27.22 7.86
C SER A 276 26.02 27.38 9.34
N ARG A 277 24.98 28.16 9.66
CA ARG A 277 24.47 28.33 11.01
C ARG A 277 23.77 27.06 11.49
N ASP A 278 23.04 26.36 10.64
CA ASP A 278 22.38 25.10 10.98
C ASP A 278 23.39 23.98 11.18
N ALA A 279 24.42 23.93 10.34
CA ALA A 279 25.55 23.04 10.55
C ALA A 279 26.23 23.32 11.91
N GLN A 280 26.43 24.60 12.27
CA GLN A 280 26.97 24.96 13.59
C GLN A 280 26.02 24.58 14.73
N CYS A 281 24.71 24.70 14.53
CA CYS A 281 23.69 24.27 15.51
C CYS A 281 23.79 22.78 15.79
N ALA A 282 23.91 21.95 14.75
CA ALA A 282 24.11 20.51 14.90
C ALA A 282 25.44 20.18 15.59
N VAL A 283 26.54 20.85 15.21
CA VAL A 283 27.84 20.70 15.89
C VAL A 283 27.73 21.02 17.38
N ASP A 284 27.08 22.13 17.73
CA ASP A 284 26.89 22.55 19.11
C ASP A 284 26.12 21.50 19.91
N ALA A 285 25.04 20.97 19.33
CA ALA A 285 24.24 19.91 19.92
C ALA A 285 25.09 18.63 20.14
N VAL A 286 25.79 18.15 19.11
CA VAL A 286 26.64 16.94 19.18
C VAL A 286 27.75 17.08 20.23
N LEU A 287 28.29 18.29 20.41
CA LEU A 287 29.28 18.60 21.44
C LEU A 287 28.68 18.75 22.86
N GLY A 288 27.37 18.53 23.02
CA GLY A 288 26.67 18.61 24.31
C GLY A 288 26.45 20.05 24.81
N ARG A 289 26.54 21.06 23.94
CA ARG A 289 26.19 22.43 24.30
C ARG A 289 24.66 22.53 24.46
N LYS A 290 24.22 23.44 25.33
CA LYS A 290 22.78 23.64 25.55
C LYS A 290 22.16 24.31 24.32
N VAL A 291 21.30 23.57 23.63
CA VAL A 291 20.52 24.03 22.47
C VAL A 291 19.02 24.01 22.76
N THR A 292 18.22 24.71 21.95
CA THR A 292 16.75 24.79 22.09
C THR A 292 15.98 24.10 20.96
N TYR A 293 16.70 23.47 20.04
CA TYR A 293 16.19 22.79 18.85
C TYR A 293 16.52 21.30 18.91
N ASP A 294 15.75 20.50 18.17
CA ASP A 294 16.02 19.07 18.00
C ASP A 294 16.97 18.85 16.81
N ALA A 295 18.24 18.56 17.12
CA ALA A 295 19.29 18.33 16.13
C ALA A 295 19.44 16.86 15.71
N ASP A 296 18.64 15.93 16.25
CA ASP A 296 18.55 14.54 15.74
C ASP A 296 17.67 14.54 14.50
N VAL A 297 18.26 14.85 13.35
CA VAL A 297 17.56 15.04 12.07
C VAL A 297 17.34 13.72 11.34
N ASP A 298 18.12 12.68 11.68
CA ASP A 298 18.03 11.35 11.05
C ASP A 298 17.30 10.30 11.90
N GLY A 299 17.03 10.57 13.18
CA GLY A 299 16.23 9.70 14.05
C GLY A 299 16.99 8.56 14.72
N ARG A 300 18.31 8.48 14.54
CA ARG A 300 19.20 7.49 15.18
C ARG A 300 19.93 8.03 16.39
N GLY A 301 19.51 9.20 16.88
CA GLY A 301 20.10 9.86 18.01
C GLY A 301 21.29 10.72 17.59
N LEU A 302 21.50 11.77 18.38
CA LEU A 302 22.43 12.85 18.07
C LEU A 302 23.87 12.35 17.84
N SER A 303 24.36 12.52 16.61
CA SER A 303 25.67 12.05 16.19
C SER A 303 26.27 12.89 15.05
N ALA A 304 27.47 12.52 14.59
CA ALA A 304 28.09 13.16 13.42
C ALA A 304 27.28 12.98 12.12
N THR A 305 26.40 11.98 12.04
CA THR A 305 25.52 11.77 10.89
C THR A 305 24.52 12.91 10.71
N ASP A 306 24.03 13.52 11.80
CA ASP A 306 23.14 14.68 11.75
C ASP A 306 23.82 15.90 11.13
N ILE A 307 25.08 16.15 11.54
CA ILE A 307 25.90 17.23 10.96
C ILE A 307 26.08 16.99 9.47
N GLN A 308 26.42 15.76 9.07
CA GLN A 308 26.60 15.42 7.65
C GLN A 308 25.30 15.57 6.86
N ALA A 309 24.16 15.17 7.43
CA ALA A 309 22.85 15.27 6.79
C ALA A 309 22.47 16.74 6.52
N ILE A 310 22.74 17.63 7.47
CA ILE A 310 22.52 19.08 7.28
C ILE A 310 23.50 19.65 6.27
N ILE A 311 24.79 19.29 6.32
CA ILE A 311 25.78 19.77 5.34
C ILE A 311 25.40 19.37 3.91
N ASN A 312 24.84 18.16 3.71
CA ASN A 312 24.39 17.72 2.38
C ASN A 312 23.21 18.53 1.83
N ARG A 313 22.58 19.37 2.66
CA ARG A 313 21.46 20.26 2.30
C ARG A 313 21.89 21.72 2.07
N VAL A 314 23.13 22.11 2.44
CA VAL A 314 23.71 23.46 2.26
C VAL A 314 24.27 23.63 0.85
#